data_AF-A0AAV5W807-F1
#
_entry.id   AF-A0AAV5W807-F1
#
_cell.length_a   1.000
_cell.length_b   1.000
_cell.length_c   1.000
_cell.angle_alpha   90.00
_cell.angle_beta   90.00
_cell.angle_gamma   90.00
#
_symmetry.space_group_name_H-M   'P 1'
#
loop_
_entity.id
_entity.type
_entity.pdbx_description
1 polymer ?
#
loop_
_entity_poly.entity_id
_entity_poly.type
_entity_poly.pdbx_seq_one_letter_code
_entity_poly.pdbx_strand_id
1 'polypeptide(L)'
;FTWAEWRRPVIAVILTFLCSVESSMLGVGEWPYMSTIDHDATSSFYGISTAVSKASHAICAFGFAIWAQRISAIKIPMVVGRCITLVACIMYILVEFIPVNRRWWMMACYLLFGVGFGTSPLLRSYIARHTSEENRSTAYALQSGATVLSVVVGPIAQIAFSWLPYPGAYVIAPNIKINIFTAPIWFAVITNIIAIVLALVTLDDPKKDEEITASPPPSKACFSFSSISEKFAHLRSHNLPWQLIILVIFEKIVSQLAVGTMAA
;
A
#
# COMPACT_ATOMS: atom_id res chain seq x y z
N PHE A 1 15.15 8.38 25.42
CA PHE A 1 15.38 7.88 24.05
C PHE A 1 16.15 6.57 24.14
N THR A 2 15.47 5.43 24.28
CA THR A 2 16.15 4.12 24.28
C THR A 2 15.93 3.45 22.94
N TRP A 3 16.99 2.89 22.35
CA TRP A 3 16.89 2.23 21.03
C TRP A 3 15.94 1.02 21.05
N ALA A 4 15.77 0.38 22.20
CA ALA A 4 14.83 -0.73 22.38
C ALA A 4 13.37 -0.33 22.09
N GLU A 5 12.95 0.88 22.50
CA GLU A 5 11.58 1.39 22.28
C GLU A 5 11.33 1.76 20.82
N TRP A 6 12.33 2.31 20.13
CA TRP A 6 12.19 2.81 18.77
C TRP A 6 12.38 1.76 17.67
N ARG A 7 12.91 0.58 18.01
CA ARG A 7 13.16 -0.48 17.03
C ARG A 7 11.92 -0.85 16.23
N ARG A 8 10.80 -1.12 16.89
CA ARG A 8 9.56 -1.57 16.23
C ARG A 8 8.90 -0.44 15.41
N PRO A 9 8.73 0.79 15.92
CA PRO A 9 8.20 1.89 15.13
C PRO A 9 9.06 2.22 13.90
N VAL A 10 10.40 2.24 14.03
CA VAL A 10 11.31 2.52 12.92
C VAL A 10 11.20 1.47 11.82
N ILE A 11 11.09 0.19 12.18
CA ILE A 11 10.88 -0.89 11.21
C ILE A 11 9.56 -0.71 10.44
N ALA A 12 8.49 -0.32 11.13
CA ALA A 12 7.20 -0.06 10.47
C ALA A 12 7.25 1.18 9.56
N VAL A 13 8.04 2.20 9.91
CA VAL A 13 8.34 3.33 9.03
C VAL A 13 9.11 2.87 7.79
N ILE A 14 10.15 2.04 7.95
CA ILE A 14 10.93 1.50 6.82
C ILE A 14 10.04 0.64 5.92
N LEU A 15 9.19 -0.22 6.49
CA LEU A 15 8.18 -0.97 5.73
C LEU A 15 7.24 -0.01 5.00
N THR A 16 6.78 1.06 5.65
CA THR A 16 5.92 2.07 5.00
C THR A 16 6.63 2.71 3.80
N PHE A 17 7.92 3.05 3.94
CA PHE A 17 8.73 3.57 2.85
C PHE A 17 8.82 2.57 1.68
N LEU A 18 9.20 1.31 1.95
CA LEU A 18 9.33 0.26 0.93
C LEU A 18 8.01 0.01 0.19
N CYS A 19 6.89 0.00 0.91
CA CYS A 19 5.56 -0.17 0.32
C CYS A 19 5.14 1.03 -0.54
N SER A 20 5.54 2.25 -0.14
CA SER A 20 5.13 3.48 -0.80
C SER A 20 6.00 3.81 -2.02
N VAL A 21 7.30 3.47 -1.97
CA VAL A 21 8.23 3.70 -3.09
C VAL A 21 7.88 2.81 -4.28
N GLU A 22 7.42 1.58 -4.02
CA GLU A 22 6.87 0.67 -5.02
C GLU A 22 5.70 1.33 -5.77
N SER A 23 4.69 1.81 -5.05
CA SER A 23 3.54 2.49 -5.65
C SER A 23 3.93 3.77 -6.39
N SER A 24 4.89 4.54 -5.87
CA SER A 24 5.31 5.79 -6.49
C SER A 24 6.05 5.59 -7.81
N MET A 25 6.89 4.56 -7.89
CA MET A 25 7.70 4.28 -9.07
C MET A 25 6.86 3.64 -10.18
N LEU A 26 5.88 2.79 -9.83
CA LEU A 26 4.94 2.23 -10.81
C LEU A 26 4.06 3.32 -11.42
N GLY A 27 3.48 4.21 -10.59
CA GLY A 27 2.49 5.18 -11.04
C GLY A 27 2.94 6.14 -12.15
N VAL A 28 4.23 6.45 -12.25
CA VAL A 28 4.77 7.38 -13.25
C VAL A 28 4.94 6.70 -14.63
N GLY A 29 5.21 5.39 -14.67
CA GLY A 29 5.41 4.63 -15.91
C GLY A 29 4.15 3.93 -16.46
N GLU A 30 3.12 3.79 -15.63
CA GLU A 30 1.92 2.97 -15.91
C GLU A 30 1.14 3.40 -17.16
N TRP A 31 0.85 4.70 -17.31
CA TRP A 31 0.11 5.21 -18.46
C TRP A 31 0.92 5.13 -19.77
N PRO A 32 2.16 5.65 -19.83
CA PRO A 32 3.00 5.51 -21.02
C PRO A 32 3.18 4.06 -21.46
N TYR A 33 3.36 3.13 -20.51
CA TYR A 33 3.47 1.72 -20.83
C TYR A 33 2.18 1.15 -21.42
N MET A 34 1.03 1.39 -20.77
CA MET A 34 -0.28 0.94 -21.27
C MET A 34 -0.56 1.43 -22.70
N SER A 35 -0.31 2.72 -22.96
CA SER A 35 -0.51 3.34 -24.27
C SER A 35 0.45 2.79 -25.34
N THR A 36 1.65 2.36 -24.93
CA THR A 36 2.64 1.76 -25.83
C THR A 36 2.31 0.32 -26.19
N ILE A 37 1.79 -0.48 -25.24
CA ILE A 37 1.53 -1.91 -25.47
C ILE A 37 0.19 -2.20 -26.15
N ASP A 38 -0.77 -1.27 -26.08
CA ASP A 38 -2.13 -1.41 -26.60
C ASP A 38 -2.67 -0.03 -27.04
N HIS A 39 -2.73 0.21 -28.35
CA HIS A 39 -3.21 1.48 -28.91
C HIS A 39 -4.72 1.72 -28.69
N ASP A 40 -5.48 0.68 -28.34
CA ASP A 40 -6.90 0.82 -27.97
C ASP A 40 -7.08 1.23 -26.50
N ALA A 41 -5.98 1.39 -25.73
CA ALA A 41 -6.01 1.91 -24.38
C ALA A 41 -6.14 3.44 -24.39
N THR A 42 -7.36 3.92 -24.13
CA THR A 42 -7.64 5.36 -23.98
C THR A 42 -7.30 5.85 -22.58
N SER A 43 -7.08 7.16 -22.43
CA SER A 43 -6.89 7.78 -21.12
C SER A 43 -8.09 7.56 -20.19
N SER A 44 -9.30 7.49 -20.75
CA SER A 44 -10.52 7.13 -20.03
C SER A 44 -10.47 5.71 -19.46
N PHE A 45 -9.98 4.73 -20.24
CA PHE A 45 -9.81 3.35 -19.76
C PHE A 45 -8.79 3.27 -18.63
N TYR A 46 -7.67 3.99 -18.75
CA TYR A 46 -6.69 4.09 -17.68
C TYR A 46 -7.29 4.73 -16.41
N GLY A 47 -8.07 5.81 -16.55
CA GLY A 47 -8.79 6.43 -15.45
C GLY A 47 -9.74 5.47 -14.74
N ILE A 48 -10.50 4.67 -15.49
CA ILE A 48 -11.37 3.61 -14.94
C ILE A 48 -10.54 2.55 -14.21
N SER A 49 -9.43 2.11 -14.81
CA SER A 49 -8.57 1.07 -14.22
C SER A 49 -7.92 1.55 -12.91
N THR A 50 -7.49 2.81 -12.86
CA THR A 50 -7.01 3.47 -11.63
C THR A 50 -8.11 3.58 -10.59
N ALA A 51 -9.34 3.95 -10.99
CA ALA A 51 -10.48 4.00 -10.08
C ALA A 51 -10.79 2.62 -9.48
N VAL A 52 -10.76 1.55 -10.29
CA VAL A 52 -10.91 0.16 -9.83
C VAL A 52 -9.82 -0.22 -8.83
N SER A 53 -8.57 0.17 -9.08
CA SER A 53 -7.46 -0.04 -8.13
C SER A 53 -7.72 0.64 -6.79
N LYS A 54 -8.13 1.92 -6.79
CA LYS A 54 -8.43 2.66 -5.55
C LYS A 54 -9.67 2.13 -4.83
N ALA A 55 -10.70 1.70 -5.55
CA ALA A 55 -11.88 1.05 -4.97
C ALA A 55 -11.50 -0.28 -4.30
N SER A 56 -10.70 -1.10 -4.98
CA SER A 56 -10.18 -2.36 -4.45
C SER A 56 -9.31 -2.11 -3.21
N HIS A 57 -8.46 -1.08 -3.25
CA HIS A 57 -7.67 -0.63 -2.11
C HIS A 57 -8.55 -0.30 -0.91
N ALA A 58 -9.58 0.53 -1.08
CA ALA A 58 -10.48 0.91 0.00
C ALA A 58 -11.19 -0.31 0.61
N ILE A 59 -11.79 -1.17 -0.21
CA ILE A 59 -12.51 -2.37 0.24
C ILE A 59 -11.57 -3.33 0.99
N CYS A 60 -10.41 -3.64 0.39
CA CYS A 60 -9.46 -4.55 0.98
C CYS A 60 -8.77 -3.97 2.21
N ALA A 61 -8.60 -2.66 2.32
CA ALA A 61 -8.08 -2.01 3.52
C ALA A 61 -8.98 -2.30 4.74
N PHE A 62 -10.30 -2.23 4.59
CA PHE A 62 -11.23 -2.65 5.63
C PHE A 62 -11.14 -4.17 5.89
N GLY A 63 -11.10 -4.98 4.83
CA GLY A 63 -10.97 -6.43 4.95
C GLY A 63 -9.73 -6.87 5.73
N PHE A 64 -8.56 -6.32 5.39
CA PHE A 64 -7.30 -6.59 6.08
C PHE A 64 -7.30 -6.06 7.52
N ALA A 65 -7.90 -4.90 7.78
CA ALA A 65 -8.04 -4.38 9.14
C ALA A 65 -8.89 -5.31 10.02
N ILE A 66 -10.04 -5.78 9.52
CA ILE A 66 -10.92 -6.73 10.22
C ILE A 66 -10.18 -8.06 10.43
N TRP A 67 -9.47 -8.54 9.40
CA TRP A 67 -8.71 -9.78 9.51
C TRP A 67 -7.63 -9.67 10.60
N ALA A 68 -6.81 -8.61 10.56
CA ALA A 68 -5.75 -8.38 11.53
C ALA A 68 -6.30 -8.26 12.96
N GLN A 69 -7.44 -7.61 13.13
CA GLN A 69 -8.11 -7.53 14.43
C GLN A 69 -8.60 -8.91 14.91
N ARG A 70 -9.17 -9.73 14.02
CA ARG A 70 -9.69 -11.05 14.38
C ARG A 70 -8.59 -12.01 14.86
N ILE A 71 -7.39 -11.90 14.29
CA ILE A 71 -6.25 -12.72 14.69
C ILE A 71 -5.37 -12.05 15.77
N SER A 72 -5.72 -10.82 16.19
CA SER A 72 -4.93 -9.97 17.11
C SER A 72 -3.47 -9.76 16.69
N ALA A 73 -3.20 -9.92 15.40
CA ALA A 73 -1.89 -10.04 14.78
C ALA A 73 -1.90 -9.33 13.41
N ILE A 74 -0.78 -8.72 13.02
CA ILE A 74 -0.68 -8.00 11.75
C ILE A 74 0.25 -8.67 10.75
N LYS A 75 1.14 -9.56 11.22
CA LYS A 75 2.18 -10.17 10.39
C LYS A 75 1.58 -10.94 9.22
N ILE A 76 0.62 -11.81 9.49
CA ILE A 76 0.02 -12.68 8.47
C ILE A 76 -0.73 -11.86 7.40
N PRO A 77 -1.66 -10.94 7.75
CA PRO A 77 -2.33 -10.10 6.77
C PRO A 77 -1.37 -9.23 5.95
N MET A 78 -0.31 -8.71 6.57
CA MET A 78 0.72 -7.93 5.89
C MET A 78 1.44 -8.76 4.83
N VAL A 79 1.93 -9.95 5.21
CA VAL A 79 2.65 -10.84 4.29
C VAL A 79 1.75 -11.29 3.15
N VAL A 80 0.50 -11.64 3.43
CA VAL A 80 -0.46 -12.03 2.39
C VAL A 80 -0.71 -10.90 1.40
N GLY A 81 -0.92 -9.66 1.88
CA GLY A 81 -1.06 -8.52 0.98
C GLY A 81 0.18 -8.28 0.12
N ARG A 82 1.39 -8.43 0.69
CA ARG A 82 2.64 -8.31 -0.06
C ARG A 82 2.81 -9.42 -1.10
N CYS A 83 2.46 -10.67 -0.78
CA CYS A 83 2.45 -11.77 -1.74
C CYS A 83 1.48 -11.50 -2.90
N ILE A 84 0.30 -10.94 -2.63
CA ILE A 84 -0.65 -10.54 -3.69
C ILE A 84 -0.02 -9.46 -4.59
N THR A 85 0.64 -8.45 -4.01
CA THR A 85 1.37 -7.44 -4.78
C THR A 85 2.50 -8.06 -5.60
N LEU A 86 3.25 -9.02 -5.05
CA LEU A 86 4.30 -9.72 -5.79
C LEU A 86 3.74 -10.51 -6.99
N VAL A 87 2.59 -11.18 -6.81
CA VAL A 87 1.87 -11.83 -7.91
C VAL A 87 1.45 -10.80 -8.97
N ALA A 88 0.96 -9.63 -8.55
CA ALA A 88 0.62 -8.55 -9.47
C ALA A 88 1.84 -8.05 -10.28
N CYS A 89 3.01 -7.90 -9.63
CA CYS A 89 4.26 -7.56 -10.32
C CYS A 89 4.65 -8.62 -11.36
N ILE A 90 4.57 -9.91 -11.00
CA ILE A 90 4.87 -11.01 -11.94
C ILE A 90 3.88 -11.00 -13.10
N MET A 91 2.58 -10.85 -12.82
CA MET A 91 1.54 -10.74 -13.86
C MET A 91 1.78 -9.55 -14.78
N TYR A 92 2.25 -8.42 -14.23
CA TYR A 92 2.59 -7.23 -15.01
C TYR A 92 3.74 -7.54 -15.98
N ILE A 93 4.82 -8.19 -15.53
CA ILE A 93 5.93 -8.59 -16.42
C ILE A 93 5.43 -9.55 -17.51
N LEU A 94 4.50 -10.45 -17.17
CA LEU A 94 3.97 -11.44 -18.11
C LEU A 94 3.06 -10.85 -19.20
N VAL A 95 2.68 -9.57 -19.13
CA VAL A 95 1.83 -8.94 -20.16
C VAL A 95 2.48 -8.96 -21.54
N GLU A 96 3.82 -8.96 -21.62
CA GLU A 96 4.57 -9.04 -22.89
C GLU A 96 4.31 -10.35 -23.65
N PHE A 97 3.87 -11.42 -22.98
CA PHE A 97 3.51 -12.68 -23.62
C PHE A 97 2.12 -12.69 -24.23
N ILE A 98 1.24 -11.77 -23.85
CA ILE A 98 -0.14 -11.75 -24.31
C ILE A 98 -0.19 -11.03 -25.66
N PRO A 99 -0.74 -11.63 -26.73
CA PRO A 99 -0.74 -11.01 -28.05
C PRO A 99 -1.88 -10.01 -28.30
N VAL A 100 -3.02 -10.11 -27.58
CA VAL A 100 -4.24 -9.32 -27.85
C VAL A 100 -4.92 -8.90 -26.53
N ASN A 101 -5.61 -7.75 -26.51
CA ASN A 101 -6.42 -7.28 -25.39
C ASN A 101 -5.65 -7.06 -24.07
N ARG A 102 -4.41 -6.57 -24.16
CA ARG A 102 -3.51 -6.37 -23.02
C ARG A 102 -4.07 -5.39 -21.99
N ARG A 103 -4.89 -4.42 -22.41
CA ARG A 103 -5.56 -3.47 -21.50
C ARG A 103 -6.33 -4.14 -20.36
N TRP A 104 -7.04 -5.24 -20.63
CA TRP A 104 -7.85 -5.95 -19.62
C TRP A 104 -6.97 -6.71 -18.63
N TRP A 105 -5.85 -7.25 -19.11
CA TRP A 105 -4.85 -7.90 -18.26
C TRP A 105 -4.22 -6.90 -17.29
N MET A 106 -3.85 -5.73 -17.79
CA MET A 106 -3.31 -4.64 -16.98
C MET A 106 -4.32 -4.13 -15.95
N MET A 107 -5.60 -4.03 -16.30
CA MET A 107 -6.65 -3.69 -15.35
C MET A 107 -6.75 -4.72 -14.21
N ALA A 108 -6.58 -6.02 -14.51
CA ALA A 108 -6.50 -7.06 -13.48
C ALA A 108 -5.26 -6.90 -12.58
N CYS A 109 -4.10 -6.54 -13.15
CA CYS A 109 -2.90 -6.21 -12.36
C CYS A 109 -3.18 -5.03 -11.41
N TYR A 110 -3.78 -3.94 -11.89
CA TYR A 110 -4.10 -2.76 -11.06
C TYR A 110 -5.10 -3.06 -9.95
N LEU A 111 -6.06 -3.94 -10.20
CA LEU A 111 -6.95 -4.46 -9.16
C LEU A 111 -6.14 -5.15 -8.07
N LEU A 112 -5.25 -6.08 -8.43
CA LEU A 112 -4.41 -6.81 -7.46
C LEU A 112 -3.43 -5.90 -6.71
N PHE A 113 -2.85 -4.90 -7.38
CA PHE A 113 -2.05 -3.86 -6.71
C PHE A 113 -2.88 -3.13 -5.66
N GLY A 114 -4.10 -2.74 -6.01
CA GLY A 114 -5.05 -2.13 -5.09
C GLY A 114 -5.32 -3.01 -3.86
N VAL A 115 -5.59 -4.30 -4.08
CA VAL A 115 -5.78 -5.29 -3.02
C VAL A 115 -4.55 -5.32 -2.10
N GLY A 116 -3.35 -5.53 -2.63
CA GLY A 116 -2.14 -5.68 -1.82
C GLY A 116 -1.75 -4.41 -1.05
N PHE A 117 -1.92 -3.22 -1.64
CA PHE A 117 -1.73 -1.93 -0.97
C PHE A 117 -2.77 -1.64 0.13
N GLY A 118 -3.86 -2.42 0.18
CA GLY A 118 -4.84 -2.51 1.28
C GLY A 118 -4.22 -2.80 2.64
N THR A 119 -2.99 -3.30 2.71
CA THR A 119 -2.29 -3.54 3.98
C THR A 119 -1.76 -2.27 4.66
N SER A 120 -1.74 -1.12 3.98
CA SER A 120 -1.17 0.13 4.51
C SER A 120 -1.71 0.60 5.87
N PRO A 121 -3.02 0.46 6.23
CA PRO A 121 -3.50 0.85 7.55
C PRO A 121 -2.91 0.01 8.69
N LEU A 122 -2.49 -1.23 8.42
CA LEU A 122 -1.94 -2.13 9.43
C LEU A 122 -0.62 -1.63 10.00
N LEU A 123 0.21 -0.95 9.18
CA LEU A 123 1.44 -0.33 9.67
C LEU A 123 1.15 0.85 10.60
N ARG A 124 0.10 1.63 10.30
CA ARG A 124 -0.34 2.71 11.19
C ARG A 124 -0.82 2.16 12.53
N SER A 125 -1.63 1.09 12.50
CA SER A 125 -2.08 0.46 13.75
C SER A 125 -0.93 -0.19 14.53
N TYR A 126 0.08 -0.72 13.83
CA TYR A 126 1.28 -1.27 14.47
C TYR A 126 2.06 -0.21 15.25
N ILE A 127 2.29 0.94 14.62
CA ILE A 127 2.97 2.08 15.23
C ILE A 127 2.16 2.53 16.45
N ALA A 128 0.84 2.67 16.32
CA ALA A 128 -0.03 3.04 17.44
C ALA A 128 0.11 2.13 18.66
N ARG A 129 0.19 0.81 18.42
CA ARG A 129 0.29 -0.23 19.47
C ARG A 129 1.66 -0.29 20.14
N HIS A 130 2.72 0.10 19.43
CA HIS A 130 4.10 -0.03 19.89
C HIS A 130 4.75 1.30 20.28
N THR A 131 3.98 2.38 20.33
CA THR A 131 4.45 3.71 20.75
C THR A 131 3.70 4.19 21.98
N SER A 132 4.44 4.80 22.91
CA SER A 132 3.85 5.55 24.02
C SER A 132 3.12 6.79 23.50
N GLU A 133 2.19 7.34 24.28
CA GLU A 133 1.40 8.50 23.85
C GLU A 133 2.28 9.72 23.53
N GLU A 134 3.35 9.92 24.30
CA GLU A 134 4.33 10.98 24.11
C GLU A 134 5.08 10.86 22.77
N ASN A 135 5.46 9.63 22.37
CA ASN A 135 6.28 9.38 21.17
C ASN A 135 5.45 9.11 19.91
N ARG A 136 4.14 8.86 20.05
CA ARG A 136 3.24 8.45 18.95
C ARG A 136 3.14 9.50 17.85
N SER A 137 3.08 10.78 18.22
CA SER A 137 3.06 11.89 17.27
C SER A 137 4.32 11.93 16.40
N THR A 138 5.50 11.78 17.03
CA THR A 138 6.79 11.72 16.33
C THR A 138 6.89 10.49 15.42
N ALA A 139 6.39 9.33 15.86
CA ALA A 139 6.39 8.13 15.03
C ALA A 139 5.50 8.26 13.79
N TYR A 140 4.31 8.88 13.93
CA TYR A 140 3.46 9.19 12.78
C TYR A 140 4.07 10.26 11.88
N ALA A 141 4.75 11.26 12.44
CA ALA A 141 5.48 12.24 11.65
C ALA A 141 6.58 11.57 10.81
N LEU A 142 7.33 10.63 11.41
CA LEU A 142 8.35 9.85 10.71
C LEU A 142 7.74 8.94 9.63
N GLN A 143 6.60 8.31 9.90
CA GLN A 143 5.87 7.52 8.91
C GLN A 143 5.39 8.37 7.72
N SER A 144 4.87 9.57 8.00
CA SER A 144 4.47 10.53 6.97
C SER A 144 5.69 11.00 6.17
N GLY A 145 6.80 11.30 6.84
CA GLY A 145 8.07 11.66 6.21
C GLY A 145 8.60 10.57 5.27
N ALA A 146 8.54 9.31 5.70
CA ALA A 146 8.86 8.17 4.85
C ALA A 146 7.97 8.08 3.60
N THR A 147 6.67 8.35 3.74
CA THR A 147 5.74 8.37 2.60
C THR A 147 6.11 9.49 1.62
N VAL A 148 6.34 10.70 2.11
CA VAL A 148 6.74 11.85 1.27
C VAL A 148 8.09 11.58 0.59
N LEU A 149 9.07 11.05 1.32
CA LEU A 149 10.36 10.67 0.76
C LEU A 149 10.21 9.66 -0.38
N SER A 150 9.32 8.67 -0.23
CA SER A 150 9.08 7.67 -1.27
C SER A 150 8.51 8.26 -2.56
N VAL A 151 7.67 9.30 -2.47
CA VAL A 151 7.11 10.03 -3.62
C VAL A 151 8.19 10.78 -4.38
N VAL A 152 9.24 11.24 -3.69
CA VAL A 152 10.40 11.88 -4.33
C VAL A 152 11.34 10.83 -4.93
N VAL A 153 11.60 9.73 -4.21
CA VAL A 153 12.52 8.67 -4.64
C VAL A 153 11.98 7.90 -5.85
N GLY A 154 10.67 7.70 -5.97
CA GLY A 154 10.06 6.94 -7.07
C GLY A 154 10.45 7.47 -8.46
N PRO A 155 10.15 8.75 -8.80
CA PRO A 155 10.54 9.35 -10.07
C PRO A 155 12.06 9.39 -10.28
N ILE A 156 12.85 9.64 -9.22
CA ILE A 156 14.32 9.66 -9.30
C ILE A 156 14.85 8.27 -9.69
N ALA A 157 14.33 7.21 -9.06
CA ALA A 157 14.68 5.83 -9.40
C ALA A 157 14.30 5.52 -10.86
N GLN A 158 13.16 6.03 -11.35
CA GLN A 158 12.75 5.85 -12.73
C GLN A 158 13.65 6.60 -13.73
N ILE A 159 14.08 7.83 -13.40
CA ILE A 159 15.05 8.58 -14.22
C ILE A 159 16.39 7.85 -14.26
N ALA A 160 16.81 7.17 -13.18
CA ALA A 160 18.02 6.35 -13.21
C ALA A 160 17.93 5.22 -14.27
N PHE A 161 16.73 4.76 -14.60
CA PHE A 161 16.47 3.79 -15.66
C PHE A 161 16.25 4.41 -17.06
N SER A 162 16.27 5.74 -17.20
CA SER A 162 16.02 6.42 -18.49
C SER A 162 17.07 6.11 -19.58
N TRP A 163 18.27 5.69 -19.19
CA TRP A 163 19.33 5.29 -20.12
C TRP A 163 19.08 3.93 -20.77
N LEU A 164 18.06 3.16 -20.35
CA LEU A 164 17.69 1.90 -20.99
C LEU A 164 16.88 2.15 -22.28
N PRO A 165 17.38 1.72 -23.45
CA PRO A 165 16.64 1.88 -24.70
C PRO A 165 15.38 0.98 -24.72
N TYR A 166 14.34 1.40 -25.45
CA TYR A 166 13.20 0.55 -25.82
C TYR A 166 13.39 0.08 -27.27
N PRO A 167 13.26 -1.22 -27.61
CA PRO A 167 12.71 -2.32 -26.84
C PRO A 167 13.71 -3.05 -25.91
N GLY A 168 14.93 -2.54 -25.73
CA GLY A 168 15.86 -2.99 -24.67
C GLY A 168 16.53 -4.34 -24.89
N ALA A 169 17.10 -4.90 -23.82
CA ALA A 169 17.85 -6.16 -23.83
C ALA A 169 16.95 -7.35 -23.43
N TYR A 170 17.10 -8.48 -24.10
CA TYR A 170 16.36 -9.71 -23.77
C TYR A 170 16.87 -10.30 -22.45
N VAL A 171 15.96 -10.53 -21.49
CA VAL A 171 16.27 -11.26 -20.24
C VAL A 171 15.92 -12.73 -20.39
N ILE A 172 14.75 -13.01 -20.96
CA ILE A 172 14.32 -14.35 -21.34
C ILE A 172 13.87 -14.26 -22.80
N ALA A 173 14.74 -14.72 -23.69
CA ALA A 173 14.41 -14.81 -25.11
C ALA A 173 13.24 -15.81 -25.29
N PRO A 174 12.22 -15.52 -26.12
CA PRO A 174 12.05 -14.37 -27.02
C PRO A 174 11.19 -13.20 -26.48
N ASN A 175 10.57 -13.34 -25.30
CA ASN A 175 9.40 -12.55 -24.94
C ASN A 175 9.58 -11.55 -23.80
N ILE A 176 10.60 -11.69 -22.93
CA ILE A 176 10.82 -10.75 -21.81
C ILE A 176 11.97 -9.82 -22.14
N LYS A 177 11.63 -8.54 -22.33
CA LYS A 177 12.62 -7.50 -22.59
C LYS A 177 12.75 -6.59 -21.37
N ILE A 178 13.96 -6.43 -20.85
CA ILE A 178 14.25 -5.33 -19.93
C ILE A 178 14.31 -4.05 -20.76
N ASN A 179 13.30 -3.22 -20.57
CA ASN A 179 13.15 -1.93 -21.18
C ASN A 179 12.84 -0.89 -20.10
N ILE A 180 12.79 0.39 -20.48
CA ILE A 180 12.51 1.52 -19.57
C ILE A 180 11.21 1.37 -18.76
N PHE A 181 10.24 0.60 -19.26
CA PHE A 181 8.97 0.34 -18.58
C PHE A 181 9.01 -0.89 -17.68
N THR A 182 9.76 -1.93 -18.06
CA THR A 182 9.87 -3.17 -17.29
C THR A 182 10.87 -3.04 -16.11
N ALA A 183 11.87 -2.16 -16.21
CA ALA A 183 12.86 -1.93 -15.15
C ALA A 183 12.25 -1.47 -13.80
N PRO A 184 11.29 -0.53 -13.75
CA PRO A 184 10.51 -0.24 -12.56
C PRO A 184 9.86 -1.48 -11.93
N ILE A 185 9.22 -2.36 -12.70
CA ILE A 185 8.56 -3.55 -12.10
C ILE A 185 9.58 -4.52 -11.51
N TRP A 186 10.76 -4.69 -12.12
CA TRP A 186 11.82 -5.51 -11.53
C TRP A 186 12.31 -4.94 -10.19
N PHE A 187 12.47 -3.62 -10.10
CA PHE A 187 12.78 -2.99 -8.81
C PHE A 187 11.65 -3.19 -7.80
N ALA A 188 10.39 -3.07 -8.22
CA ALA A 188 9.23 -3.35 -7.38
C ALA A 188 9.23 -4.79 -6.86
N VAL A 189 9.57 -5.78 -7.69
CA VAL A 189 9.72 -7.18 -7.26
C VAL A 189 10.77 -7.30 -6.15
N ILE A 190 11.94 -6.68 -6.32
CA ILE A 190 13.04 -6.75 -5.34
C ILE A 190 12.63 -6.09 -4.02
N THR A 191 12.09 -4.86 -4.07
CA THR A 191 11.66 -4.14 -2.86
C THR A 191 10.53 -4.86 -2.15
N ASN A 192 9.63 -5.51 -2.89
CA ASN A 192 8.54 -6.29 -2.33
C ASN A 192 9.05 -7.57 -1.65
N ILE A 193 9.99 -8.29 -2.24
CA ILE A 193 10.66 -9.43 -1.60
C ILE A 193 11.35 -8.99 -0.30
N ILE A 194 12.08 -7.87 -0.32
CA ILE A 194 12.71 -7.29 0.88
C ILE A 194 11.64 -6.95 1.92
N ALA A 195 10.53 -6.35 1.53
CA ALA A 195 9.43 -6.01 2.44
C ALA A 195 8.78 -7.27 3.04
N ILE A 196 8.60 -8.36 2.27
CA ILE A 196 8.11 -9.65 2.76
C ILE A 196 9.07 -10.23 3.80
N VAL A 197 10.35 -10.31 3.49
CA VAL A 197 11.38 -10.83 4.41
C VAL A 197 11.43 -10.00 5.67
N LEU A 198 11.44 -8.66 5.55
CA LEU A 198 11.44 -7.76 6.69
C LEU A 198 10.18 -7.96 7.53
N ALA A 199 8.99 -8.02 6.92
CA ALA A 199 7.74 -8.27 7.61
C ALA A 199 7.75 -9.63 8.36
N LEU A 200 8.31 -10.68 7.75
CA LEU A 200 8.41 -12.01 8.36
C LEU A 200 9.37 -12.05 9.55
N VAL A 201 10.50 -11.35 9.47
CA VAL A 201 11.54 -11.40 10.51
C VAL A 201 11.24 -10.47 11.67
N THR A 202 10.59 -9.32 11.41
CA THR A 202 10.57 -8.20 12.37
C THR A 202 9.20 -7.81 12.90
N LEU A 203 8.11 -8.20 12.23
CA LEU A 203 6.77 -8.03 12.80
C LEU A 203 6.56 -9.13 13.84
N ASP A 204 6.75 -8.76 15.09
CA ASP A 204 6.39 -9.58 16.24
C ASP A 204 4.90 -9.36 16.52
N ASP A 205 4.11 -10.40 16.35
CA ASP A 205 2.77 -10.43 16.92
C ASP A 205 2.93 -10.73 18.42
N PRO A 206 2.21 -10.04 19.32
CA PRO A 206 2.24 -10.38 20.73
C PRO A 206 1.80 -11.83 20.89
N LYS A 207 2.65 -12.64 21.53
CA LYS A 207 2.32 -14.03 21.86
C LYS A 207 1.00 -14.03 22.64
N LYS A 208 0.15 -14.97 22.28
CA LYS A 208 -1.17 -15.25 22.88
C LYS A 208 -1.14 -15.50 24.41
N ASP A 209 0.04 -15.49 25.02
CA ASP A 209 0.29 -15.91 26.40
C ASP A 209 0.15 -14.75 27.42
N GLU A 210 0.20 -13.48 27.00
CA GLU A 210 0.04 -12.32 27.91
C GLU A 210 -1.42 -11.88 28.13
N GLU A 211 -2.37 -12.45 27.38
CA GLU A 211 -3.81 -12.15 27.52
C GLU A 211 -4.50 -12.98 28.62
N ILE A 212 -3.79 -13.87 29.32
CA ILE A 212 -4.36 -14.64 30.45
C ILE A 212 -4.37 -13.84 31.77
N THR A 213 -3.57 -12.76 31.89
CA THR A 213 -3.46 -11.97 33.14
C THR A 213 -4.08 -10.57 33.10
N ALA A 214 -4.55 -10.10 31.95
CA ALA A 214 -5.41 -8.92 31.87
C ALA A 214 -6.83 -9.38 31.59
N SER A 215 -7.77 -8.99 32.45
CA SER A 215 -9.20 -9.31 32.38
C SER A 215 -9.76 -9.36 30.95
N PRO A 216 -10.58 -10.36 30.59
CA PRO A 216 -11.07 -10.50 29.23
C PRO A 216 -11.98 -9.31 28.89
N PRO A 217 -11.76 -8.58 27.78
CA PRO A 217 -12.79 -7.70 27.27
C PRO A 217 -14.01 -8.56 26.89
N PRO A 218 -15.24 -8.13 27.23
CA PRO A 218 -16.41 -8.93 27.01
C PRO A 218 -16.68 -9.07 25.51
N SER A 219 -16.98 -10.30 25.13
CA SER A 219 -17.52 -10.75 23.86
C SER A 219 -16.53 -10.86 22.68
N LYS A 220 -16.59 -12.06 22.09
CA LYS A 220 -16.07 -12.40 20.78
C LYS A 220 -16.56 -11.37 19.76
N ALA A 221 -15.75 -10.37 19.46
CA ALA A 221 -16.07 -9.31 18.51
C ALA A 221 -16.08 -9.86 17.08
N CYS A 222 -17.17 -10.55 16.72
CA CYS A 222 -17.62 -10.55 15.35
C CYS A 222 -18.04 -9.11 15.04
N PHE A 223 -17.35 -8.47 14.10
CA PHE A 223 -17.57 -7.09 13.70
C PHE A 223 -19.00 -6.95 13.15
N SER A 224 -19.98 -6.68 14.02
CA SER A 224 -21.34 -6.37 13.61
C SER A 224 -21.41 -4.89 13.25
N PHE A 225 -22.11 -4.55 12.17
CA PHE A 225 -22.40 -3.17 11.77
C PHE A 225 -23.01 -2.36 12.94
N SER A 226 -23.71 -3.04 13.85
CA SER A 226 -24.24 -2.45 15.08
C SER A 226 -23.15 -1.88 15.98
N SER A 227 -22.00 -2.54 16.15
CA SER A 227 -20.89 -2.05 16.99
C SER A 227 -20.16 -0.85 16.39
N ILE A 228 -20.11 -0.73 15.06
CA ILE A 228 -19.60 0.48 14.38
C ILE A 228 -20.59 1.62 14.58
N SER A 229 -21.89 1.35 14.41
CA SER A 229 -22.96 2.32 14.62
C SER A 229 -22.98 2.82 16.07
N GLU A 230 -22.72 1.94 17.04
CA GLU A 230 -22.69 2.25 18.47
C GLU A 230 -21.45 3.07 18.84
N LYS A 231 -20.26 2.73 18.32
CA LYS A 231 -19.05 3.56 18.46
C LYS A 231 -19.20 4.92 17.78
N PHE A 232 -19.87 4.97 16.63
CA PHE A 232 -20.15 6.22 15.93
C PHE A 232 -21.17 7.08 16.70
N ALA A 233 -22.20 6.48 17.29
CA ALA A 233 -23.14 7.15 18.17
C ALA A 233 -22.45 7.68 19.44
N HIS A 234 -21.54 6.89 20.03
CA HIS A 234 -20.72 7.32 21.16
C HIS A 234 -19.79 8.48 20.79
N LEU A 235 -19.11 8.43 19.65
CA LEU A 235 -18.31 9.56 19.14
C LEU A 235 -19.17 10.81 18.89
N ARG A 236 -20.39 10.64 18.37
CA ARG A 236 -21.36 11.71 18.16
C ARG A 236 -21.86 12.34 19.47
N SER A 237 -21.88 11.59 20.57
CA SER A 237 -22.23 12.12 21.89
C SER A 237 -21.15 13.00 22.53
N HIS A 238 -19.91 12.94 22.05
CA HIS A 238 -18.89 13.90 22.47
C HIS A 238 -19.10 15.24 21.75
N ASN A 239 -18.86 16.35 22.46
CA ASN A 239 -18.95 17.72 21.96
C ASN A 239 -17.76 18.06 21.04
N LEU A 240 -17.55 17.23 20.02
CA LEU A 240 -16.50 17.37 19.03
C LEU A 240 -16.88 18.49 18.05
N PRO A 241 -15.93 19.34 17.64
CA PRO A 241 -16.18 20.36 16.64
C PRO A 241 -16.30 19.71 15.25
N TRP A 242 -17.47 19.14 14.95
CA TRP A 242 -17.76 18.40 13.72
C TRP A 242 -17.46 19.21 12.44
N GLN A 243 -17.64 20.53 12.48
CA GLN A 243 -17.31 21.43 11.38
C GLN A 243 -15.81 21.41 11.05
N LEU A 244 -14.94 21.44 12.07
CA LEU A 244 -13.48 21.36 11.89
C LEU A 244 -13.07 19.99 11.36
N ILE A 245 -13.69 18.92 11.86
CA ILE A 245 -13.41 17.54 11.40
C ILE A 245 -13.78 17.38 9.92
N ILE A 246 -14.97 17.85 9.52
CA ILE A 246 -15.42 17.81 8.12
C ILE A 246 -14.49 18.63 7.24
N LEU A 247 -14.10 19.84 7.68
CA LEU A 247 -13.17 20.69 6.95
C LEU A 247 -11.82 20.02 6.74
N VAL A 248 -11.26 19.36 7.77
CA VAL A 248 -9.99 18.63 7.67
C VAL A 248 -10.10 17.41 6.76
N ILE A 249 -11.21 16.66 6.83
CA ILE A 249 -11.45 15.53 5.92
C ILE A 249 -11.54 16.04 4.47
N PHE A 250 -12.28 17.12 4.24
CA PHE A 250 -12.41 17.74 2.93
C PHE A 250 -11.07 18.26 2.40
N GLU A 251 -10.31 18.98 3.23
CA GLU A 251 -8.95 19.44 2.89
C GLU A 251 -8.05 18.27 2.53
N LYS A 252 -8.07 17.18 3.32
CA LYS A 252 -7.30 15.97 2.99
C LYS A 252 -7.71 15.32 1.67
N ILE A 253 -9.01 15.25 1.38
CA ILE A 253 -9.51 14.71 0.10
C ILE A 253 -9.04 15.59 -1.06
N VAL A 254 -9.17 16.92 -0.94
CA VAL A 254 -8.75 17.89 -1.95
C VAL A 254 -7.23 17.85 -2.17
N SER A 255 -6.45 17.82 -1.10
CA SER A 255 -4.98 17.71 -1.16
C SER A 255 -4.52 16.44 -1.87
N GLN A 256 -5.21 15.31 -1.68
CA GLN A 256 -4.91 14.05 -2.39
C GLN A 256 -5.36 14.07 -3.86
N LEU A 257 -6.48 14.75 -4.16
CA LEU A 257 -6.93 14.95 -5.54
C LEU A 257 -5.96 15.84 -6.33
N ALA A 258 -5.50 16.94 -5.74
CA ALA A 258 -4.60 17.90 -6.39
C ALA A 258 -3.26 17.27 -6.80
N VAL A 259 -2.71 16.36 -6.00
CA VAL A 259 -1.51 15.60 -6.34
C VAL A 259 -1.76 14.65 -7.52
N GLY A 260 -2.96 14.07 -7.61
CA GLY A 260 -3.36 13.20 -8.74
C GLY A 260 -3.58 13.96 -10.05
N THR A 261 -4.09 15.19 -10.01
CA THR A 261 -4.31 16.01 -11.21
C THR A 261 -3.04 16.65 -11.76
N MET A 262 -2.01 16.89 -10.93
CA MET A 262 -0.73 17.43 -11.41
C MET A 262 0.22 16.36 -11.99
N ALA A 263 -0.11 15.08 -11.83
CA ALA A 263 0.66 13.95 -12.36
C ALA A 263 0.06 13.34 -13.65
N ALA A 264 -1.03 13.92 -14.18
CA ALA A 264 -1.66 13.57 -15.45
C ALA A 264 -1.37 14.65 -16.50
#